data_AF-X1KD92-F1
#
_entry.id   AF-X1KD92-F1
#
_cell.length_a   1.000
_cell.length_b   1.000
_cell.length_c   1.000
_cell.angle_alpha   90.00
_cell.angle_beta   90.00
_cell.angle_gamma   90.00
#
_symmetry.space_group_name_H-M   'P 1'
#
loop_
_entity.id
_entity.type
_entity.pdbx_description
1 polymer ?
#
loop_
_entity_poly.entity_id
_entity_poly.type
_entity_poly.pdbx_seq_one_letter_code
_entity_poly.pdbx_strand_id
1 'polypeptide(L)'
;KKECQKEKIPLRLTNSKELDHGVLVPLYYLAKEHPNFKVIPIAYSYLDTEAHFRFGQILHKTTDRGLSSITESQDKKIAIVASGDLSHHLTSEAPAGYSPRGKEFDEKLVELLKKKDTREILKIDSGLIEEAGECGYRSIIILLGALNDLDWQPEILSYEGPFGVGYLVANFKL
;
A
#
# COMPACT_ATOMS: atom_id res chain seq x y z
N LYS A 1 4.01 -17.72 -2.04
CA LYS A 1 3.09 -18.83 -2.44
C LYS A 1 2.92 -19.89 -1.35
N LYS A 2 3.99 -20.56 -0.87
CA LYS A 2 3.89 -21.58 0.20
C LYS A 2 3.24 -21.03 1.48
N GLU A 3 3.70 -19.88 1.97
CA GLU A 3 3.10 -19.24 3.16
C GLU A 3 1.63 -18.85 2.95
N CYS A 4 1.27 -18.28 1.80
CA CYS A 4 -0.13 -17.97 1.48
C CYS A 4 -1.01 -19.23 1.48
N GLN A 5 -0.51 -20.36 0.96
CA GLN A 5 -1.24 -21.64 0.98
C GLN A 5 -1.45 -22.14 2.42
N LYS A 6 -0.43 -22.06 3.27
CA LYS A 6 -0.50 -22.45 4.69
C LYS A 6 -1.52 -21.61 5.46
N GLU A 7 -1.52 -20.31 5.20
CA GLU A 7 -2.39 -19.31 5.86
C GLU A 7 -3.77 -19.19 5.19
N LYS A 8 -4.04 -19.99 4.15
CA LYS A 8 -5.27 -20.00 3.34
C LYS A 8 -5.62 -18.65 2.70
N ILE A 9 -4.61 -17.85 2.35
CA ILE A 9 -4.79 -16.63 1.56
C ILE A 9 -4.68 -16.97 0.06
N PRO A 10 -5.73 -16.72 -0.74
CA PRO A 10 -5.68 -16.92 -2.18
C PRO A 10 -4.56 -16.08 -2.82
N LEU A 11 -3.74 -16.71 -3.66
CA LEU A 11 -2.69 -16.04 -4.42
C LEU A 11 -2.69 -16.61 -5.85
N ARG A 12 -2.79 -15.71 -6.84
CA ARG A 12 -2.71 -16.06 -8.25
C ARG A 12 -1.49 -15.43 -8.87
N LEU A 13 -0.71 -16.23 -9.59
CA LEU A 13 0.34 -15.70 -10.46
C LEU A 13 -0.32 -15.27 -11.77
N THR A 14 -0.02 -14.05 -12.19
CA THR A 14 -0.45 -13.50 -13.48
C THR A 14 0.77 -13.29 -14.35
N ASN A 15 0.57 -13.36 -15.67
CA ASN A 15 1.59 -13.02 -16.65
C ASN A 15 1.02 -11.87 -17.50
N SER A 16 1.43 -10.65 -17.17
CA SER A 16 1.10 -9.47 -17.97
C SER A 16 2.34 -9.06 -18.77
N LYS A 17 2.13 -8.70 -20.04
CA LYS A 17 3.20 -8.15 -20.88
C LYS A 17 3.52 -6.69 -20.55
N GLU A 18 2.57 -6.01 -19.92
CA GLU A 18 2.62 -4.58 -19.62
C GLU A 18 2.40 -4.35 -18.13
N LEU A 19 3.06 -3.33 -17.59
CA LEU A 19 2.83 -2.83 -16.24
C LEU A 19 1.84 -1.66 -16.31
N ASP A 20 0.90 -1.61 -15.37
CA ASP A 20 -0.03 -0.49 -15.27
C ASP A 20 0.64 0.77 -14.69
N HIS A 21 -0.10 1.88 -14.73
CA HIS A 21 0.37 3.18 -14.22
C HIS A 21 0.63 3.16 -12.71
N GLY A 22 -0.13 2.39 -11.93
CA GLY A 22 0.05 2.25 -10.48
C GLY A 22 1.41 1.64 -10.13
N VAL A 23 1.96 0.80 -11.01
CA VAL A 23 3.34 0.28 -10.89
C VAL A 23 4.35 1.23 -11.54
N LEU A 24 4.08 1.70 -12.76
CA LEU A 24 5.05 2.47 -13.55
C LEU A 24 5.38 3.84 -12.97
N VAL A 25 4.42 4.56 -12.38
CA VAL A 25 4.65 5.91 -11.85
C VAL A 25 5.66 5.90 -10.71
N PRO A 26 5.50 5.12 -9.61
CA PRO A 26 6.53 5.02 -8.57
C PRO A 26 7.87 4.52 -9.11
N LEU A 27 7.85 3.52 -10.00
CA LEU A 27 9.07 2.98 -10.59
C LEU A 27 9.85 4.01 -11.38
N TYR A 28 9.17 4.89 -12.12
CA TYR A 28 9.81 5.95 -12.89
C TYR A 28 10.63 6.88 -11.98
N TYR A 29 10.10 7.28 -10.82
CA TYR A 29 10.83 8.11 -9.87
C TYR A 29 11.96 7.36 -9.17
N LEU A 30 11.74 6.10 -8.78
CA LEU A 30 12.76 5.28 -8.11
C LEU A 30 13.93 4.93 -9.03
N ALA A 31 13.65 4.59 -10.30
CA ALA A 31 14.65 4.16 -11.26
C ALA A 31 15.57 5.30 -11.74
N LYS A 32 15.14 6.56 -11.59
CA LYS A 32 15.99 7.74 -11.90
C LYS A 32 17.25 7.77 -11.03
N GLU A 33 17.07 7.56 -9.73
CA GLU A 33 18.16 7.60 -8.76
C GLU A 33 18.84 6.23 -8.60
N HIS A 34 18.08 5.15 -8.80
CA HIS A 34 18.55 3.77 -8.61
C HIS A 34 18.10 2.87 -9.76
N PRO A 35 18.79 2.82 -10.91
CA PRO A 35 18.31 2.07 -12.07
C PRO A 35 18.39 0.54 -11.91
N ASN A 36 19.12 0.04 -10.90
CA ASN A 36 19.49 -1.38 -10.78
C ASN A 36 18.81 -2.06 -9.59
N PHE A 37 17.51 -2.37 -9.71
CA PHE A 37 16.79 -3.21 -8.74
C PHE A 37 15.83 -4.19 -9.43
N LYS A 38 15.47 -5.26 -8.70
CA LYS A 38 14.46 -6.22 -9.15
C LYS A 38 13.09 -5.78 -8.65
N VAL A 39 12.08 -5.91 -9.49
CA VAL A 39 10.70 -5.54 -9.17
C VAL A 39 9.83 -6.78 -9.07
N ILE A 40 9.00 -6.84 -8.04
CA ILE A 40 7.93 -7.82 -7.91
C ILE A 40 6.62 -7.03 -7.82
N PRO A 41 5.88 -6.87 -8.92
CA PRO A 41 4.58 -6.22 -8.87
C PRO A 41 3.59 -7.13 -8.14
N ILE A 42 2.83 -6.55 -7.21
CA ILE A 42 1.80 -7.24 -6.44
C ILE A 42 0.52 -6.42 -6.55
N ALA A 43 -0.52 -7.01 -7.13
CA ALA A 43 -1.87 -6.46 -7.09
C ALA A 43 -2.60 -6.96 -5.84
N TYR A 44 -3.41 -6.11 -5.23
CA TYR A 44 -4.33 -6.52 -4.18
C TYR A 44 -5.61 -7.12 -4.77
N SER A 45 -6.46 -7.65 -3.90
CA SER A 45 -7.74 -8.27 -4.26
C SER A 45 -8.91 -7.48 -3.65
N TYR A 46 -10.14 -7.96 -3.83
CA TYR A 46 -11.31 -7.45 -3.11
C TYR A 46 -11.65 -8.28 -1.86
N LEU A 47 -10.68 -9.03 -1.31
CA LEU A 47 -10.82 -9.64 0.01
C LEU A 47 -11.01 -8.56 1.10
N ASP A 48 -11.42 -8.99 2.29
CA ASP A 48 -11.58 -8.09 3.42
C ASP A 48 -10.25 -7.47 3.90
N THR A 49 -10.37 -6.44 4.74
CA THR A 49 -9.24 -5.69 5.31
C THR A 49 -8.28 -6.59 6.10
N GLU A 50 -8.82 -7.55 6.87
CA GLU A 50 -8.02 -8.47 7.68
C GLU A 50 -7.17 -9.41 6.81
N ALA A 51 -7.73 -9.92 5.72
CA ALA A 51 -6.99 -10.75 4.77
C ALA A 51 -5.82 -9.99 4.12
N HIS A 52 -6.01 -8.71 3.80
CA HIS A 52 -4.94 -7.85 3.28
C HIS A 52 -3.85 -7.57 4.32
N PHE A 53 -4.24 -7.33 5.58
CA PHE A 53 -3.28 -7.13 6.67
C PHE A 53 -2.46 -8.39 6.93
N ARG A 54 -3.12 -9.54 7.02
CA ARG A 54 -2.46 -10.86 7.14
C ARG A 54 -1.57 -11.17 5.94
N PHE A 55 -1.96 -10.77 4.73
CA PHE A 55 -1.10 -10.90 3.57
C PHE A 55 0.19 -10.07 3.72
N GLY A 56 0.11 -8.85 4.26
CA GLY A 56 1.28 -8.06 4.66
C GLY A 56 2.20 -8.81 5.63
N GLN A 57 1.65 -9.40 6.69
CA GLN A 57 2.43 -10.20 7.65
C GLN A 57 3.11 -11.42 6.98
N ILE A 58 2.44 -12.04 6.01
CA ILE A 58 3.02 -13.12 5.20
C ILE A 58 4.16 -12.60 4.32
N LEU A 59 4.04 -11.40 3.74
CA LEU A 59 5.13 -10.77 2.98
C LEU A 59 6.34 -10.56 3.89
N HIS A 60 6.16 -9.97 5.08
CA HIS A 60 7.23 -9.80 6.05
C HIS A 60 7.94 -11.11 6.38
N LYS A 61 7.20 -12.16 6.76
CA LYS A 61 7.77 -13.50 7.03
C LYS A 61 8.56 -14.05 5.84
N THR A 62 8.07 -13.81 4.62
CA THR A 62 8.71 -14.30 3.39
C THR A 62 9.98 -13.52 3.07
N THR A 63 10.00 -12.22 3.31
CA THR A 63 11.16 -11.36 3.08
C THR A 63 12.24 -11.56 4.14
N ASP A 64 11.83 -11.68 5.41
CA ASP A 64 12.71 -11.88 6.57
C ASP A 64 13.38 -13.26 6.57
N ARG A 65 12.58 -14.34 6.47
CA ARG A 65 13.08 -15.72 6.57
C ARG A 65 13.47 -16.34 5.25
N GLY A 66 12.85 -15.90 4.15
CA GLY A 66 12.78 -16.67 2.90
C GLY A 66 13.61 -16.09 1.76
N LEU A 67 13.64 -14.78 1.55
CA LEU A 67 14.48 -14.20 0.49
C LEU A 67 15.97 -14.29 0.82
N SER A 68 16.31 -14.24 2.12
CA SER A 68 17.65 -14.51 2.67
C SER A 68 18.06 -15.98 2.52
N SER A 69 17.13 -16.94 2.60
CA SER A 69 17.42 -18.37 2.51
C SER A 69 17.36 -18.96 1.09
N ILE A 70 16.67 -18.31 0.15
CA ILE A 70 16.51 -18.79 -1.25
C ILE A 70 17.68 -18.37 -2.14
N THR A 71 18.45 -17.36 -1.74
CA THR A 71 19.68 -17.00 -2.44
C THR A 71 20.85 -17.11 -1.49
N GLU A 72 21.77 -18.04 -1.78
CA GLU A 72 23.04 -18.27 -1.07
C GLU A 72 23.95 -17.03 -0.97
N SER A 73 23.51 -15.88 -1.48
CA SER A 73 24.18 -14.60 -1.39
C SER A 73 23.35 -13.57 -0.60
N GLN A 74 23.91 -13.19 0.55
CA GLN A 74 23.89 -11.87 1.22
C GLN A 74 22.56 -11.09 1.29
N ASP A 75 22.21 -10.67 2.51
CA ASP A 75 21.34 -9.54 2.91
C ASP A 75 20.80 -8.69 1.75
N LYS A 76 19.75 -9.15 1.08
CA LYS A 76 19.06 -8.33 0.10
C LYS A 76 18.29 -7.24 0.82
N LYS A 77 18.64 -5.99 0.51
CA LYS A 77 17.84 -4.83 0.90
C LYS A 77 16.52 -4.88 0.12
N ILE A 78 15.41 -4.94 0.85
CA ILE A 78 14.06 -5.00 0.28
C ILE A 78 13.35 -3.70 0.67
N ALA A 79 12.70 -3.07 -0.30
CA ALA A 79 11.77 -1.98 -0.07
C ALA A 79 10.37 -2.44 -0.46
N ILE A 80 9.37 -2.03 0.32
CA ILE A 80 7.94 -2.22 -0.01
C ILE A 80 7.37 -0.85 -0.29
N VAL A 81 6.69 -0.71 -1.42
CA VAL A 81 6.02 0.53 -1.83
C VAL A 81 4.53 0.25 -1.92
N ALA A 82 3.74 0.87 -1.04
CA ALA A 82 2.29 0.91 -1.18
C ALA A 82 1.95 2.01 -2.19
N SER A 83 1.60 1.60 -3.41
CA SER A 83 1.18 2.52 -4.46
C SER A 83 -0.35 2.61 -4.53
N GLY A 84 -0.85 3.82 -4.74
CA GLY A 84 -2.27 4.12 -4.92
C GLY A 84 -2.60 5.52 -4.40
N ASP A 85 -3.66 6.08 -4.95
CA ASP A 85 -4.17 7.40 -4.59
C ASP A 85 -5.22 7.27 -3.47
N LEU A 86 -5.42 8.35 -2.72
CA LEU A 86 -6.49 8.45 -1.72
C LEU A 86 -7.80 8.85 -2.43
N SER A 87 -8.60 9.77 -1.88
CA SER A 87 -9.90 10.06 -2.44
C SER A 87 -9.83 10.62 -3.86
N HIS A 88 -10.70 10.14 -4.76
CA HIS A 88 -10.88 10.70 -6.10
C HIS A 88 -12.03 11.72 -6.18
N HIS A 89 -12.49 12.24 -5.03
CA HIS A 89 -13.73 13.00 -4.90
C HIS A 89 -13.57 14.36 -4.19
N LEU A 90 -12.36 14.92 -4.14
CA LEU A 90 -12.09 16.10 -3.30
C LEU A 90 -12.72 17.40 -3.81
N THR A 91 -13.03 17.49 -5.10
CA THR A 91 -13.59 18.71 -5.72
C THR A 91 -14.67 18.36 -6.76
N SER A 92 -15.45 19.35 -7.20
CA SER A 92 -16.42 19.17 -8.31
C SER A 92 -15.78 18.88 -9.66
N GLU A 93 -14.49 19.20 -9.81
CA GLU A 93 -13.71 18.94 -11.01
C GLU A 93 -12.99 17.59 -10.95
N ALA A 94 -13.12 16.87 -9.82
CA ALA A 94 -12.49 15.57 -9.65
C ALA A 94 -13.00 14.56 -10.69
N PRO A 95 -12.18 13.60 -11.14
CA PRO A 95 -12.55 12.64 -12.18
C PRO A 95 -13.81 11.83 -11.85
N ALA A 96 -14.06 11.61 -10.56
CA ALA A 96 -15.21 10.85 -10.07
C ALA A 96 -16.36 11.76 -9.54
N GLY A 97 -16.25 13.08 -9.67
CA GLY A 97 -17.19 14.06 -9.10
C GLY A 97 -16.93 14.35 -7.62
N TYR A 98 -17.73 15.21 -7.00
CA TYR A 98 -17.49 15.65 -5.61
C TYR A 98 -18.27 14.82 -4.58
N SER A 99 -17.58 14.41 -3.51
CA SER A 99 -18.20 13.99 -2.25
C SER A 99 -17.43 14.59 -1.07
N PRO A 100 -18.13 15.22 -0.09
CA PRO A 100 -17.47 15.69 1.12
C PRO A 100 -16.82 14.56 1.93
N ARG A 101 -17.29 13.31 1.76
CA ARG A 101 -16.70 12.14 2.43
C ARG A 101 -15.34 11.75 1.87
N GLY A 102 -15.01 12.17 0.65
CA GLY A 102 -13.67 12.01 0.12
C GLY A 102 -12.61 12.70 0.98
N LYS A 103 -12.87 13.96 1.35
CA LYS A 103 -12.00 14.71 2.27
C LYS A 103 -11.99 14.10 3.68
N GLU A 104 -13.14 13.66 4.18
CA GLU A 104 -13.25 12.98 5.48
C GLU A 104 -12.36 11.73 5.54
N PHE A 105 -12.40 10.91 4.50
CA PHE A 105 -11.57 9.70 4.39
C PHE A 105 -10.08 10.04 4.42
N ASP A 106 -9.63 10.97 3.57
CA ASP A 106 -8.23 11.35 3.45
C ASP A 106 -7.68 11.89 4.78
N GLU A 107 -8.38 12.85 5.39
CA GLU A 107 -7.99 13.44 6.66
C GLU A 107 -7.93 12.38 7.76
N LYS A 108 -8.93 11.49 7.83
CA LYS A 108 -8.96 10.40 8.81
C LYS A 108 -7.79 9.45 8.63
N LEU A 109 -7.51 8.98 7.42
CA LEU A 109 -6.43 8.04 7.15
C LEU A 109 -5.07 8.66 7.46
N VAL A 110 -4.83 9.90 7.01
CA VAL A 110 -3.56 10.62 7.26
C VAL A 110 -3.35 10.83 8.76
N GLU A 111 -4.37 11.24 9.51
CA GLU A 111 -4.27 11.44 10.96
C GLU A 111 -4.01 10.13 11.72
N LEU A 112 -4.64 9.03 11.31
CA LEU A 112 -4.41 7.73 11.92
C LEU A 112 -3.00 7.19 11.59
N LEU A 113 -2.49 7.43 10.38
CA LEU A 113 -1.11 7.11 10.02
C LEU A 113 -0.12 7.90 10.87
N LYS A 114 -0.29 9.22 11.05
CA LYS A 114 0.57 10.03 11.94
C LYS A 114 0.61 9.49 13.38
N LYS A 115 -0.52 9.01 13.88
CA LYS A 115 -0.67 8.46 15.23
C LYS A 115 -0.19 7.00 15.35
N LYS A 116 0.25 6.39 14.25
CA LYS A 116 0.61 4.96 14.19
C LYS A 116 -0.54 4.05 14.66
N ASP A 117 -1.80 4.47 14.45
CA ASP A 117 -2.96 3.74 14.96
C ASP A 117 -3.51 2.75 13.93
N THR A 118 -2.70 1.74 13.63
CA THR A 118 -3.06 0.69 12.66
C THR A 118 -4.40 0.02 12.98
N ARG A 119 -4.74 -0.14 14.27
CA ARG A 119 -5.99 -0.78 14.68
C ARG A 119 -7.22 0.02 14.23
N GLU A 120 -7.17 1.34 14.34
CA GLU A 120 -8.27 2.20 13.89
C GLU A 120 -8.28 2.39 12.37
N ILE A 121 -7.11 2.31 11.71
CA ILE A 121 -7.05 2.26 10.24
C ILE A 121 -7.81 1.04 9.74
N LEU A 122 -7.59 -0.15 10.31
CA LEU A 122 -8.28 -1.39 9.89
C LEU A 122 -9.81 -1.35 10.09
N LYS A 123 -10.32 -0.42 10.91
CA LYS A 123 -11.73 -0.24 11.23
C LYS A 123 -12.37 0.96 10.55
N ILE A 124 -11.69 1.62 9.61
CA ILE A 124 -12.33 2.67 8.81
C ILE A 124 -13.58 2.08 8.15
N ASP A 125 -14.70 2.79 8.25
CA ASP A 125 -16.00 2.39 7.72
C ASP A 125 -15.90 2.06 6.23
N SER A 126 -16.42 0.90 5.82
CA SER A 126 -16.34 0.46 4.42
C SER A 126 -17.14 1.38 3.50
N GLY A 127 -18.23 1.98 3.98
CA GLY A 127 -18.99 2.97 3.22
C GLY A 127 -18.22 4.27 3.01
N LEU A 128 -17.42 4.70 3.98
CA LEU A 128 -16.51 5.84 3.83
C LEU A 128 -15.42 5.56 2.79
N ILE A 129 -14.82 4.36 2.83
CA ILE A 129 -13.80 3.94 1.86
C ILE A 129 -14.38 3.89 0.44
N GLU A 130 -15.55 3.26 0.29
CA GLU A 130 -16.22 3.13 -1.01
C GLU A 130 -16.60 4.50 -1.58
N GLU A 131 -17.18 5.39 -0.75
CA GLU A 131 -17.58 6.73 -1.20
C GLU A 131 -16.39 7.66 -1.46
N ALA A 132 -15.22 7.40 -0.85
CA ALA A 132 -14.00 8.12 -1.17
C ALA A 132 -13.45 7.78 -2.56
N GLY A 133 -13.89 6.68 -3.18
CA GLY A 133 -13.51 6.30 -4.55
C GLY A 133 -12.01 6.01 -4.71
N GLU A 134 -11.33 5.67 -3.62
CA GLU A 134 -9.89 5.52 -3.51
C GLU A 134 -9.33 4.25 -4.16
N CYS A 135 -8.00 4.19 -4.31
CA CYS A 135 -7.32 2.97 -4.74
C CYS A 135 -6.06 2.58 -3.92
N GLY A 136 -5.67 3.37 -2.92
CA GLY A 136 -4.47 3.17 -2.08
C GLY A 136 -4.69 2.49 -0.73
N TYR A 137 -5.91 2.44 -0.19
CA TYR A 137 -6.20 1.91 1.14
C TYR A 137 -5.72 0.48 1.30
N ARG A 138 -6.08 -0.42 0.37
CA ARG A 138 -5.69 -1.85 0.45
C ARG A 138 -4.19 -2.05 0.36
N SER A 139 -3.48 -1.26 -0.46
CA SER A 139 -2.02 -1.35 -0.55
C SER A 139 -1.35 -0.83 0.74
N ILE A 140 -1.90 0.22 1.36
CA ILE A 140 -1.47 0.71 2.67
C ILE A 140 -1.70 -0.35 3.76
N ILE A 141 -2.86 -1.02 3.79
CA ILE A 141 -3.13 -2.10 4.75
C ILE A 141 -2.11 -3.23 4.63
N ILE A 142 -1.77 -3.65 3.41
CA ILE A 142 -0.74 -4.67 3.17
C ILE A 142 0.62 -4.19 3.72
N LEU A 143 1.01 -2.94 3.47
CA LEU A 143 2.25 -2.37 3.99
C LEU A 143 2.26 -2.37 5.52
N LEU A 144 1.18 -1.92 6.17
CA LEU A 144 1.06 -1.93 7.63
C LEU A 144 1.16 -3.34 8.20
N GLY A 145 0.57 -4.34 7.52
CA GLY A 145 0.73 -5.74 7.89
C GLY A 145 2.17 -6.23 7.80
N ALA A 146 2.92 -5.77 6.80
CA ALA A 146 4.34 -6.10 6.65
C ALA A 146 5.24 -5.40 7.69
N LEU A 147 4.79 -4.29 8.25
CA LEU A 147 5.49 -3.54 9.30
C LEU A 147 5.09 -3.95 10.73
N ASN A 148 4.09 -4.82 10.89
CA ASN A 148 3.44 -5.08 12.19
C ASN A 148 4.39 -5.47 13.32
N ASP A 149 5.40 -6.29 13.02
CA ASP A 149 6.35 -6.82 14.01
C ASP A 149 7.69 -6.06 14.00
N LEU A 150 7.76 -4.93 13.30
CA LEU A 150 8.93 -4.06 13.22
C LEU A 150 8.75 -2.84 14.12
N ASP A 151 9.86 -2.30 14.61
CA ASP A 151 9.84 -0.93 15.08
C ASP A 151 9.82 -0.01 13.86
N TRP A 152 8.92 0.96 13.87
CA TRP A 152 8.80 1.90 12.76
C TRP A 152 8.14 3.21 13.16
N GLN A 153 8.48 4.29 12.47
CA GLN A 153 7.88 5.59 12.68
C GLN A 153 7.37 6.17 11.36
N PRO A 154 6.08 6.55 11.28
CA PRO A 154 5.55 7.25 10.12
C PRO A 154 6.10 8.68 10.05
N GLU A 155 6.48 9.08 8.86
CA GLU A 155 6.83 10.45 8.49
C GLU A 155 6.00 10.83 7.27
N ILE A 156 4.99 11.68 7.49
CA ILE A 156 4.19 12.24 6.39
C ILE A 156 5.02 13.33 5.73
N LEU A 157 5.39 13.10 4.47
CA LEU A 157 6.22 14.02 3.69
C LEU A 157 5.36 15.09 3.02
N SER A 158 4.24 14.67 2.44
CA SER A 158 3.24 15.59 1.88
C SER A 158 1.86 14.94 1.82
N TYR A 159 0.83 15.76 1.87
CA TYR A 159 -0.52 15.41 1.46
C TYR A 159 -1.09 16.58 0.67
N GLU A 160 -1.51 16.31 -0.57
CA GLU A 160 -1.97 17.31 -1.52
C GLU A 160 -3.20 16.80 -2.26
N GLY A 161 -4.07 17.72 -2.73
CA GLY A 161 -5.31 17.39 -3.44
C GLY A 161 -5.41 17.89 -4.89
N PRO A 162 -4.34 17.90 -5.71
CA PRO A 162 -4.42 18.40 -7.09
C PRO A 162 -5.42 17.59 -7.92
N PHE A 163 -6.04 18.26 -8.90
CA PHE A 163 -7.01 17.64 -9.82
C PHE A 163 -8.23 17.00 -9.14
N GLY A 164 -8.49 17.32 -7.86
CA GLY A 164 -9.56 16.70 -7.08
C GLY A 164 -9.25 15.28 -6.59
N VAL A 165 -7.99 14.85 -6.67
CA VAL A 165 -7.52 13.54 -6.18
C VAL A 165 -6.55 13.76 -5.01
N GLY A 166 -6.70 12.96 -3.95
CA GLY A 166 -5.84 12.97 -2.78
C GLY A 166 -4.55 12.18 -3.00
N TYR A 167 -3.41 12.84 -2.83
CA TYR A 167 -2.09 12.25 -2.95
C TYR A 167 -1.35 12.34 -1.63
N LEU A 168 -1.01 11.18 -1.06
CA LEU A 168 -0.22 11.06 0.17
C LEU A 168 1.16 10.51 -0.17
N VAL A 169 2.20 11.20 0.30
CA VAL A 169 3.57 10.66 0.32
C VAL A 169 4.00 10.49 1.77
N ALA A 170 4.31 9.26 2.16
CA ALA A 170 4.75 8.92 3.50
C ALA A 170 5.97 8.00 3.46
N ASN A 171 6.89 8.24 4.39
CA ASN A 171 8.04 7.39 4.66
C ASN A 171 7.84 6.65 5.99
N PHE A 172 8.26 5.40 6.06
CA PHE A 172 8.15 4.56 7.25
C PHE A 172 9.56 4.20 7.69
N LYS A 173 10.11 4.94 8.65
CA LYS A 173 11.48 4.72 9.17
C LYS A 173 11.48 3.48 10.03
N LEU A 174 12.40 2.55 9.78
CA LEU A 174 12.66 1.35 10.60
C LEU A 174 13.75 1.60 11.64
#